data_AF-A0A1J0RBB3-F1
#
_entry.id   AF-A0A1J0RBB3-F1
#
_cell.length_a   1.000
_cell.length_b   1.000
_cell.length_c   1.000
_cell.angle_alpha   90.00
_cell.angle_beta   90.00
_cell.angle_gamma   90.00
#
_symmetry.space_group_name_H-M   'P 1'
#
loop_
_entity.id
_entity.type
_entity.pdbx_description
1 polymer ?
#
loop_
_entity_poly.entity_id
_entity_poly.type
_entity_poly.pdbx_seq_one_letter_code
_entity_poly.pdbx_strand_id
1 'polypeptide(L)'
;MFYTNDTPKKVHNTAEAAGQGKKGYEEYWEDWKKAAEQLLTAPKTPRLEATGISKLTPAQRKLAHGDIAKLAGKAREIKKQIDGLEKGKIDSATATAKLKAAVYGAGASTPASTTLVSAFGADPDNTDRDTVCQAESGNQKVKTVAAALACLCMKASGGGTANWQTSTCTKKADGSTGWDSGSSAPNIGDMKTALKACPKRRKAAARSADLTAAVDGVLSSIEAGDTDGYIGHFVTAGCNGSKGNGICVKITGYTANPTAAIAKVPWIHNIQELATELNKREVAAQEAHRLNQMLKLEAEAANAIIAEAKEAPDMALSIPATSTVAKDEAAPQNCTKHKNNETCVQKGCRWEEKGGKSDTERTCKPKKGEGETNSGTGESTSKCTSLDTEDKCQVVQGKTHPGKKYVCGWIEEK
;
A
#
# COMPACT_ATOMS: atom_id res chain seq x y z
N MET A 1 -25.94 14.12 17.03
CA MET A 1 -24.98 14.63 18.05
C MET A 1 -23.83 13.64 18.13
N PHE A 2 -22.56 14.07 18.25
CA PHE A 2 -21.43 13.12 18.18
C PHE A 2 -21.20 12.35 19.49
N TYR A 3 -21.53 12.97 20.62
CA TYR A 3 -21.43 12.39 21.96
C TYR A 3 -22.83 12.08 22.51
N THR A 4 -22.93 11.06 23.35
CA THR A 4 -24.12 10.76 24.14
C THR A 4 -24.31 11.82 25.23
N ASN A 5 -25.54 11.96 25.71
CA ASN A 5 -25.87 12.84 26.84
C ASN A 5 -25.56 12.19 28.21
N ASP A 6 -24.87 11.05 28.22
CA ASP A 6 -24.51 10.32 29.44
C ASP A 6 -23.42 11.07 30.23
N THR A 7 -23.31 10.75 31.53
CA THR A 7 -22.18 11.15 32.37
C THR A 7 -21.49 9.91 32.92
N PRO A 8 -20.24 9.62 32.55
CA PRO A 8 -19.39 10.36 31.61
C PRO A 8 -19.88 10.26 30.16
N LYS A 9 -19.61 11.31 29.36
CA LYS A 9 -19.93 11.34 27.93
C LYS A 9 -19.29 10.16 27.21
N LYS A 10 -20.01 9.56 26.27
CA LYS A 10 -19.49 8.51 25.37
C LYS A 10 -19.65 8.94 23.93
N VAL A 11 -18.94 8.31 23.02
CA VAL A 11 -19.10 8.51 21.58
C VAL A 11 -20.12 7.51 21.03
N HIS A 12 -21.00 7.94 20.13
CA HIS A 12 -21.95 7.02 19.50
C HIS A 12 -21.22 5.97 18.65
N ASN A 13 -21.69 4.71 18.71
CA ASN A 13 -21.04 3.59 18.00
C ASN A 13 -21.13 3.70 16.48
N THR A 14 -22.23 4.25 15.95
CA THR A 14 -22.43 4.41 14.49
C THR A 14 -23.01 5.79 14.15
N ALA A 15 -22.91 6.17 12.88
CA ALA A 15 -23.49 7.40 12.36
C ALA A 15 -25.02 7.40 12.52
N GLU A 16 -25.68 6.26 12.32
CA GLU A 16 -27.11 6.07 12.54
C GLU A 16 -27.49 6.32 14.00
N ALA A 17 -26.74 5.74 14.94
CA ALA A 17 -26.98 5.93 16.38
C ALA A 17 -26.81 7.41 16.80
N ALA A 18 -26.03 8.18 16.07
CA ALA A 18 -25.86 9.62 16.26
C ALA A 18 -26.92 10.49 15.54
N GLY A 19 -27.90 9.87 14.86
CA GLY A 19 -28.92 10.55 14.05
C GLY A 19 -28.36 11.13 12.75
N GLN A 20 -27.24 10.60 12.25
CA GLN A 20 -26.55 11.06 11.04
C GLN A 20 -26.42 10.00 9.94
N GLY A 21 -27.18 8.91 10.03
CA GLY A 21 -27.20 7.87 9.00
C GLY A 21 -27.65 8.39 7.64
N LYS A 22 -27.16 7.76 6.57
CA LYS A 22 -27.39 8.04 5.14
C LYS A 22 -26.90 9.40 4.67
N LYS A 23 -25.97 10.02 5.40
CA LYS A 23 -25.37 11.34 5.04
C LYS A 23 -23.96 11.23 4.47
N GLY A 24 -23.47 10.01 4.22
CA GLY A 24 -22.11 9.76 3.74
C GLY A 24 -21.05 9.83 4.84
N TYR A 25 -21.47 9.84 6.11
CA TYR A 25 -20.58 9.89 7.27
C TYR A 25 -20.08 8.51 7.70
N GLU A 26 -20.73 7.45 7.22
CA GLU A 26 -20.43 6.06 7.53
C GLU A 26 -18.97 5.73 7.21
N GLU A 27 -18.46 6.25 6.09
CA GLU A 27 -17.08 6.03 5.65
C GLU A 27 -16.03 6.64 6.60
N TYR A 28 -16.38 7.71 7.31
CA TYR A 28 -15.48 8.47 8.19
C TYR A 28 -15.67 8.14 9.67
N TRP A 29 -16.76 7.46 10.01
CA TRP A 29 -17.26 7.35 11.38
C TRP A 29 -16.24 6.71 12.32
N GLU A 30 -15.57 5.64 11.90
CA GLU A 30 -14.56 4.95 12.71
C GLU A 30 -13.36 5.85 13.03
N ASP A 31 -12.88 6.65 12.07
CA ASP A 31 -11.79 7.58 12.28
C ASP A 31 -12.22 8.72 13.22
N TRP A 32 -13.41 9.29 13.01
CA TRP A 32 -13.96 10.34 13.88
C TRP A 32 -14.24 9.85 15.29
N LYS A 33 -14.75 8.63 15.43
CA LYS A 33 -15.03 8.01 16.73
C LYS A 33 -13.75 7.90 17.55
N LYS A 34 -12.70 7.33 16.96
CA LYS A 34 -11.37 7.22 17.61
C LYS A 34 -10.81 8.58 18.01
N ALA A 35 -10.92 9.58 17.12
CA ALA A 35 -10.47 10.94 17.43
C ALA A 35 -11.27 11.58 18.58
N ALA A 36 -12.58 11.41 18.60
CA ALA A 36 -13.44 11.92 19.67
C ALA A 36 -13.22 11.22 21.02
N GLU A 37 -12.97 9.91 21.02
CA GLU A 37 -12.61 9.17 22.23
C GLU A 37 -11.29 9.69 22.82
N GLN A 38 -10.28 9.96 21.97
CA GLN A 38 -9.04 10.63 22.40
C GLN A 38 -9.30 12.05 22.94
N LEU A 39 -10.31 12.75 22.41
CA LEU A 39 -10.77 14.04 22.94
C LEU A 39 -11.57 13.94 24.24
N LEU A 40 -11.89 12.74 24.73
CA LEU A 40 -12.48 12.54 26.07
C LEU A 40 -11.44 12.12 27.13
N THR A 41 -10.26 11.61 26.75
CA THR A 41 -9.23 11.18 27.71
C THR A 41 -8.57 12.35 28.46
N ALA A 42 -8.24 12.15 29.74
CA ALA A 42 -7.49 13.10 30.55
C ALA A 42 -6.35 12.36 31.30
N PRO A 43 -5.09 12.83 31.22
CA PRO A 43 -4.62 13.95 30.40
C PRO A 43 -4.68 13.63 28.89
N LYS A 44 -4.68 14.66 28.05
CA LYS A 44 -4.57 14.50 26.60
C LYS A 44 -3.18 13.97 26.22
N THR A 45 -3.08 13.37 25.04
CA THR A 45 -1.79 12.90 24.53
C THR A 45 -0.86 14.10 24.28
N PRO A 46 0.45 13.99 24.56
CA PRO A 46 1.40 15.08 24.34
C PRO A 46 1.38 15.63 22.91
N ARG A 47 1.18 14.74 21.92
CA ARG A 47 1.07 15.10 20.51
C ARG A 47 -0.15 16.00 20.23
N LEU A 48 -1.30 15.71 20.84
CA LEU A 48 -2.51 16.52 20.65
C LEU A 48 -2.40 17.86 21.37
N GLU A 49 -1.85 17.89 22.58
CA GLU A 49 -1.60 19.15 23.32
C GLU A 49 -0.64 20.07 22.57
N ALA A 50 0.42 19.51 21.96
CA ALA A 50 1.39 20.26 21.18
C ALA A 50 0.77 21.00 19.98
N THR A 51 -0.37 20.54 19.47
CA THR A 51 -1.07 21.25 18.37
C THR A 51 -1.66 22.59 18.81
N GLY A 52 -1.95 22.78 20.11
CA GLY A 52 -2.63 23.98 20.60
C GLY A 52 -4.11 24.09 20.20
N ILE A 53 -4.70 23.08 19.56
CA ILE A 53 -6.10 23.12 19.07
C ILE A 53 -7.13 23.36 20.18
N SER A 54 -6.82 22.92 21.41
CA SER A 54 -7.64 23.14 22.61
C SER A 54 -7.75 24.63 22.99
N LYS A 55 -6.77 25.45 22.58
CA LYS A 55 -6.66 26.88 22.90
C LYS A 55 -7.39 27.78 21.90
N LEU A 56 -7.85 27.26 20.76
CA LEU A 56 -8.56 28.03 19.75
C LEU A 56 -9.97 28.44 20.21
N THR A 57 -10.35 29.69 19.96
CA THR A 57 -11.72 30.19 20.13
C THR A 57 -12.68 29.54 19.09
N PRO A 58 -14.01 29.57 19.30
CA PRO A 58 -14.97 29.04 18.31
C PRO A 58 -14.82 29.68 16.92
N ALA A 59 -14.53 30.98 16.88
CA ALA A 59 -14.25 31.76 15.69
C ALA A 59 -13.02 31.23 14.93
N GLN A 60 -11.89 31.07 15.63
CA GLN A 60 -10.64 30.54 15.06
C GLN A 60 -10.78 29.09 14.58
N ARG A 61 -11.53 28.26 15.32
CA ARG A 61 -11.85 26.88 14.87
C ARG A 61 -12.61 26.88 13.55
N LYS A 62 -13.57 27.79 13.37
CA LYS A 62 -14.34 27.90 12.12
C LYS A 62 -13.45 28.30 10.95
N LEU A 63 -12.48 29.19 11.18
CA LEU A 63 -11.50 29.60 10.16
C LEU A 63 -10.63 28.41 9.69
N ALA A 64 -10.09 27.64 10.63
CA ALA A 64 -9.22 26.50 10.32
C ALA A 64 -9.96 25.27 9.76
N HIS A 65 -11.27 25.15 10.04
CA HIS A 65 -12.02 23.90 9.81
C HIS A 65 -11.99 23.43 8.37
N GLY A 66 -12.24 24.34 7.41
CA GLY A 66 -12.34 23.98 5.99
C GLY A 66 -11.05 23.39 5.44
N ASP A 67 -9.91 23.98 5.80
CA ASP A 67 -8.61 23.53 5.28
C ASP A 67 -8.10 22.28 6.00
N ILE A 68 -8.29 22.18 7.32
CA ILE A 68 -7.99 20.95 8.05
C ILE A 68 -8.85 19.78 7.53
N ALA A 69 -10.13 20.02 7.19
CA ALA A 69 -10.99 18.99 6.63
C ALA A 69 -10.48 18.48 5.27
N LYS A 70 -9.94 19.37 4.41
CA LYS A 70 -9.30 18.97 3.14
C LYS A 70 -8.07 18.10 3.37
N LEU A 71 -7.19 18.48 4.29
CA LEU A 71 -5.99 17.69 4.64
C LEU A 71 -6.37 16.33 5.23
N ALA A 72 -7.40 16.28 6.08
CA ALA A 72 -7.93 15.04 6.64
C ALA A 72 -8.47 14.11 5.55
N GLY A 73 -9.15 14.66 4.53
CA GLY A 73 -9.60 13.91 3.35
C GLY A 73 -8.44 13.27 2.59
N LYS A 74 -7.38 14.03 2.32
CA LYS A 74 -6.14 13.51 1.69
C LYS A 74 -5.47 12.44 2.54
N ALA A 75 -5.35 12.67 3.85
CA ALA A 75 -4.75 11.72 4.77
C ALA A 75 -5.51 10.39 4.82
N ARG A 76 -6.85 10.41 4.72
CA ARG A 76 -7.64 9.18 4.61
C ARG A 76 -7.35 8.41 3.33
N GLU A 77 -7.20 9.09 2.20
CA GLU A 77 -6.86 8.42 0.94
C GLU A 77 -5.47 7.78 1.00
N ILE A 78 -4.49 8.47 1.57
CA ILE A 78 -3.15 7.91 1.80
C ILE A 78 -3.25 6.68 2.73
N LYS A 79 -4.05 6.74 3.79
CA LYS A 79 -4.28 5.60 4.68
C LYS A 79 -4.89 4.40 3.95
N LYS A 80 -5.88 4.63 3.06
CA LYS A 80 -6.45 3.56 2.21
C LYS A 80 -5.38 2.92 1.33
N GLN A 81 -4.48 3.72 0.74
CA GLN A 81 -3.36 3.19 -0.04
C GLN A 81 -2.45 2.30 0.83
N ILE A 82 -2.12 2.72 2.06
CA ILE A 82 -1.32 1.90 3.00
C ILE A 82 -2.02 0.59 3.36
N ASP A 83 -3.34 0.64 3.60
CA ASP A 83 -4.14 -0.53 3.95
C ASP A 83 -4.30 -1.49 2.77
N GLY A 84 -4.29 -0.97 1.54
CA GLY A 84 -4.33 -1.74 0.30
C GLY A 84 -3.00 -2.31 -0.18
N LEU A 85 -1.88 -2.01 0.49
CA LEU A 85 -0.57 -2.56 0.09
C LEU A 85 -0.54 -4.08 0.24
N GLU A 86 -0.17 -4.77 -0.84
CA GLU A 86 0.10 -6.21 -0.82
C GLU A 86 1.36 -6.52 -0.01
N LYS A 87 1.17 -6.75 1.29
CA LYS A 87 2.22 -7.22 2.17
C LYS A 87 2.39 -8.72 1.88
N GLY A 88 3.54 -9.12 1.34
CA GLY A 88 3.88 -10.53 1.13
C GLY A 88 3.57 -11.36 2.37
N LYS A 89 3.16 -12.62 2.20
CA LYS A 89 2.57 -13.44 3.30
C LYS A 89 3.61 -13.97 4.29
N ILE A 90 4.87 -13.59 4.11
CA ILE A 90 6.00 -14.18 4.81
C ILE A 90 6.45 -13.34 6.00
N ASP A 91 6.48 -13.98 7.18
CA ASP A 91 7.12 -13.43 8.37
C ASP A 91 8.55 -13.96 8.56
N SER A 92 9.27 -13.40 9.55
CA SER A 92 10.66 -13.77 9.82
C SER A 92 10.81 -15.23 10.24
N ALA A 93 9.85 -15.76 11.01
CA ALA A 93 9.87 -17.14 11.49
C ALA A 93 9.67 -18.12 10.33
N THR A 94 8.71 -17.84 9.46
CA THR A 94 8.38 -18.62 8.27
C THR A 94 9.50 -18.54 7.24
N ALA A 95 10.08 -17.37 6.99
CA ALA A 95 11.26 -17.20 6.13
C ALA A 95 12.43 -18.05 6.62
N THR A 96 12.71 -17.99 7.92
CA THR A 96 13.77 -18.77 8.57
C THR A 96 13.51 -20.27 8.46
N ALA A 97 12.27 -20.71 8.67
CA ALA A 97 11.88 -22.11 8.55
C ALA A 97 12.03 -22.62 7.11
N LYS A 98 11.58 -21.85 6.10
CA LYS A 98 11.74 -22.19 4.68
C LYS A 98 13.22 -22.31 4.29
N LEU A 99 14.07 -21.36 4.69
CA LEU A 99 15.52 -21.46 4.43
C LEU A 99 16.15 -22.68 5.09
N LYS A 100 15.84 -22.94 6.36
CA LYS A 100 16.35 -24.11 7.07
C LYS A 100 15.92 -25.41 6.40
N ALA A 101 14.66 -25.50 5.96
CA ALA A 101 14.16 -26.65 5.24
C ALA A 101 14.85 -26.84 3.88
N ALA A 102 15.10 -25.76 3.12
CA ALA A 102 15.83 -25.84 1.86
C ALA A 102 17.30 -26.27 2.06
N VAL A 103 17.93 -25.84 3.16
CA VAL A 103 19.33 -26.15 3.45
C VAL A 103 19.52 -27.55 4.05
N TYR A 104 18.79 -27.86 5.14
CA TYR A 104 19.02 -29.05 5.96
C TYR A 104 17.94 -30.12 5.82
N GLY A 105 16.80 -29.77 5.24
CA GLY A 105 15.63 -30.63 5.13
C GLY A 105 14.64 -30.54 6.29
N ALA A 106 13.54 -31.28 6.15
CA ALA A 106 12.46 -31.28 7.13
C ALA A 106 12.95 -31.74 8.52
N GLY A 107 12.54 -31.02 9.57
CA GLY A 107 12.90 -31.33 10.96
C GLY A 107 14.32 -30.92 11.38
N ALA A 108 15.18 -30.47 10.45
CA ALA A 108 16.53 -30.02 10.74
C ALA A 108 16.68 -28.49 10.62
N SER A 109 17.54 -27.91 11.46
CA SER A 109 17.74 -26.46 11.52
C SER A 109 19.20 -26.01 11.55
N THR A 110 20.11 -26.96 11.72
CA THR A 110 21.56 -26.76 11.85
C THR A 110 22.30 -27.94 11.23
N PRO A 111 23.62 -27.80 10.97
CA PRO A 111 24.44 -28.95 10.61
C PRO A 111 24.34 -30.09 11.65
N ALA A 112 24.33 -29.76 12.94
CA ALA A 112 24.30 -30.76 14.01
C ALA A 112 23.01 -31.61 14.01
N SER A 113 21.87 -30.98 13.73
CA SER A 113 20.56 -31.64 13.69
C SER A 113 20.26 -32.33 12.35
N THR A 114 21.10 -32.15 11.33
CA THR A 114 20.86 -32.73 10.00
C THR A 114 21.00 -34.25 10.06
N THR A 115 20.13 -34.98 9.38
CA THR A 115 20.22 -36.45 9.21
C THR A 115 20.24 -36.80 7.73
N LEU A 116 20.54 -38.05 7.38
CA LEU A 116 20.43 -38.52 6.00
C LEU A 116 18.97 -38.41 5.50
N VAL A 117 18.02 -38.81 6.36
CA VAL A 117 16.58 -38.69 6.07
C VAL A 117 16.16 -37.25 5.85
N SER A 118 16.63 -36.29 6.67
CA SER A 118 16.27 -34.88 6.45
C SER A 118 16.86 -34.38 5.13
N ALA A 119 18.13 -34.68 4.85
CA ALA A 119 18.83 -34.18 3.68
C ALA A 119 18.29 -34.75 2.36
N PHE A 120 18.05 -36.06 2.29
CA PHE A 120 17.68 -36.79 1.07
C PHE A 120 16.18 -37.15 0.98
N GLY A 121 15.39 -36.86 2.01
CA GLY A 121 13.97 -37.22 2.11
C GLY A 121 13.70 -38.66 2.57
N ALA A 122 14.71 -39.53 2.50
CA ALA A 122 14.75 -40.88 3.05
C ALA A 122 16.22 -41.28 3.25
N ASP A 123 16.48 -42.35 3.98
CA ASP A 123 17.84 -42.87 4.09
C ASP A 123 18.30 -43.42 2.73
N PRO A 124 19.45 -42.99 2.17
CA PRO A 124 19.98 -43.54 0.93
C PRO A 124 20.24 -45.05 0.99
N ASP A 125 20.52 -45.62 2.16
CA ASP A 125 20.86 -47.04 2.35
C ASP A 125 21.87 -47.51 1.30
N ASN A 126 21.54 -48.53 0.49
CA ASN A 126 22.41 -49.10 -0.52
C ASN A 126 22.11 -48.54 -1.93
N THR A 127 21.40 -47.42 -2.03
CA THR A 127 21.07 -46.82 -3.34
C THR A 127 22.34 -46.30 -3.99
N ASP A 128 22.50 -46.59 -5.29
CA ASP A 128 23.62 -46.11 -6.08
C ASP A 128 23.80 -44.60 -5.95
N ARG A 129 25.04 -44.17 -5.70
CA ARG A 129 25.34 -42.76 -5.49
C ARG A 129 24.94 -41.90 -6.70
N ASP A 130 25.10 -42.42 -7.92
CA ASP A 130 24.66 -41.71 -9.13
C ASP A 130 23.13 -41.58 -9.24
N THR A 131 22.38 -42.53 -8.66
CA THR A 131 20.93 -42.44 -8.54
C THR A 131 20.53 -41.41 -7.49
N VAL A 132 21.27 -41.35 -6.37
CA VAL A 132 21.02 -40.41 -5.27
C VAL A 132 21.42 -38.98 -5.65
N CYS A 133 22.53 -38.79 -6.36
CA CYS A 133 23.10 -37.50 -6.74
C CYS A 133 22.43 -36.88 -7.97
N GLN A 134 21.10 -36.96 -7.99
CA GLN A 134 20.23 -36.33 -8.98
C GLN A 134 19.33 -35.32 -8.26
N ALA A 135 19.23 -34.13 -8.83
CA ALA A 135 18.39 -33.05 -8.32
C ALA A 135 16.94 -33.27 -8.76
N GLU A 136 16.12 -33.80 -7.87
CA GLU A 136 14.70 -34.07 -8.09
C GLU A 136 13.95 -34.07 -6.74
N SER A 137 12.61 -34.11 -6.80
CA SER A 137 11.74 -34.10 -5.63
C SER A 137 11.53 -35.47 -4.96
N GLY A 138 11.94 -36.56 -5.61
CA GLY A 138 11.83 -37.94 -5.12
C GLY A 138 12.58 -38.18 -3.81
N ASN A 139 12.31 -39.31 -3.14
CA ASN A 139 13.08 -39.74 -1.97
C ASN A 139 14.44 -40.30 -2.39
N GLN A 140 15.42 -40.20 -1.50
CA GLN A 140 16.83 -40.59 -1.75
C GLN A 140 17.44 -39.77 -2.89
N LYS A 141 17.17 -38.46 -2.91
CA LYS A 141 17.57 -37.55 -3.99
C LYS A 141 18.09 -36.22 -3.45
N VAL A 142 18.69 -35.41 -4.31
CA VAL A 142 19.22 -34.10 -3.93
C VAL A 142 18.09 -33.07 -3.80
N LYS A 143 17.37 -33.14 -2.69
CA LYS A 143 16.27 -32.21 -2.35
C LYS A 143 16.72 -30.97 -1.60
N THR A 144 17.90 -31.02 -0.97
CA THR A 144 18.41 -30.01 -0.05
C THR A 144 19.84 -29.61 -0.40
N VAL A 145 20.28 -28.46 0.10
CA VAL A 145 21.70 -28.05 -0.01
C VAL A 145 22.62 -29.05 0.70
N ALA A 146 22.18 -29.63 1.83
CA ALA A 146 22.94 -30.65 2.55
C ALA A 146 23.19 -31.90 1.70
N ALA A 147 22.16 -32.40 1.01
CA ALA A 147 22.30 -33.52 0.07
C ALA A 147 23.22 -33.15 -1.11
N ALA A 148 23.08 -31.93 -1.64
CA ALA A 148 23.96 -31.45 -2.72
C ALA A 148 25.42 -31.44 -2.26
N LEU A 149 25.72 -30.90 -1.08
CA LEU A 149 27.06 -30.89 -0.51
C LEU A 149 27.60 -32.30 -0.27
N ALA A 150 26.77 -33.25 0.17
CA ALA A 150 27.22 -34.64 0.27
C ALA A 150 27.70 -35.19 -1.08
N CYS A 151 26.91 -35.00 -2.14
CA CYS A 151 27.25 -35.41 -3.51
C CYS A 151 28.49 -34.70 -4.08
N LEU A 152 28.64 -33.41 -3.80
CA LEU A 152 29.72 -32.57 -4.31
C LEU A 152 31.03 -32.72 -3.56
N CYS A 153 30.97 -33.08 -2.27
CA CYS A 153 32.11 -32.96 -1.37
C CYS A 153 32.65 -34.31 -0.87
N MET A 154 31.81 -35.34 -0.75
CA MET A 154 32.23 -36.59 -0.10
C MET A 154 33.00 -37.48 -1.07
N LYS A 155 34.12 -38.04 -0.60
CA LYS A 155 34.87 -39.03 -1.37
C LYS A 155 34.09 -40.33 -1.51
N ALA A 156 34.31 -41.03 -2.62
CA ALA A 156 33.84 -42.41 -2.76
C ALA A 156 34.62 -43.35 -1.81
N SER A 157 34.02 -44.49 -1.43
CA SER A 157 34.76 -45.57 -0.75
C SER A 157 35.66 -46.31 -1.75
N GLY A 158 36.70 -46.97 -1.25
CA GLY A 158 37.56 -47.87 -2.04
C GLY A 158 38.27 -47.24 -3.24
N GLY A 159 38.94 -48.06 -4.04
CA GLY A 159 39.27 -47.73 -5.44
C GLY A 159 40.63 -47.07 -5.76
N GLY A 160 41.62 -47.10 -4.87
CA GLY A 160 42.99 -46.63 -5.20
C GLY A 160 43.00 -45.25 -5.89
N THR A 161 43.86 -45.02 -6.88
CA THR A 161 43.95 -43.71 -7.56
C THR A 161 42.73 -43.31 -8.41
N ALA A 162 41.79 -44.24 -8.68
CA ALA A 162 40.61 -44.02 -9.53
C ALA A 162 39.52 -43.17 -8.87
N ASN A 163 39.48 -43.13 -7.53
CA ASN A 163 38.54 -42.31 -6.76
C ASN A 163 39.23 -41.05 -6.21
N TRP A 164 38.43 -40.03 -5.90
CA TRP A 164 38.89 -38.89 -5.10
C TRP A 164 39.34 -39.39 -3.73
N GLN A 165 40.60 -39.17 -3.37
CA GLN A 165 41.17 -39.69 -2.12
C GLN A 165 40.85 -38.82 -0.91
N THR A 166 40.48 -37.56 -1.16
CA THR A 166 40.06 -36.59 -0.16
C THR A 166 38.71 -36.02 -0.57
N SER A 167 37.97 -35.53 0.41
CA SER A 167 36.86 -34.63 0.16
C SER A 167 37.34 -33.45 -0.68
N THR A 168 36.53 -33.09 -1.67
CA THR A 168 36.84 -32.04 -2.66
C THR A 168 36.52 -30.64 -2.13
N CYS A 169 35.60 -30.51 -1.18
CA CYS A 169 35.24 -29.21 -0.61
C CYS A 169 36.04 -28.87 0.65
N THR A 170 36.38 -29.86 1.48
CA THR A 170 37.13 -29.65 2.72
C THR A 170 37.78 -30.94 3.21
N LYS A 171 39.09 -30.94 3.40
CA LYS A 171 39.82 -32.11 3.95
C LYS A 171 39.31 -32.56 5.33
N LYS A 172 38.60 -31.69 6.06
CA LYS A 172 38.01 -32.05 7.35
C LYS A 172 36.90 -33.11 7.22
N ALA A 173 36.28 -33.22 6.04
CA ALA A 173 35.22 -34.18 5.76
C ALA A 173 35.74 -35.42 5.00
N ASP A 174 37.05 -35.71 5.03
CA ASP A 174 37.62 -36.90 4.41
C ASP A 174 37.03 -38.18 5.00
N GLY A 175 36.75 -38.19 6.31
CA GLY A 175 36.31 -39.38 7.03
C GLY A 175 37.30 -40.54 6.94
N SER A 176 36.87 -41.73 7.35
CA SER A 176 37.68 -42.96 7.26
C SER A 176 37.22 -43.90 6.14
N THR A 177 35.92 -44.01 5.89
CA THR A 177 35.36 -45.07 5.02
C THR A 177 34.94 -44.59 3.61
N GLY A 178 34.62 -43.29 3.43
CA GLY A 178 34.05 -42.77 2.18
C GLY A 178 32.62 -43.29 1.92
N TRP A 179 31.97 -42.83 0.83
CA TRP A 179 30.64 -43.29 0.41
C TRP A 179 30.75 -44.38 -0.67
N ASP A 180 30.35 -45.61 -0.35
CA ASP A 180 30.32 -46.74 -1.27
C ASP A 180 29.08 -46.75 -2.15
N SER A 181 29.24 -46.49 -3.45
CA SER A 181 28.11 -46.49 -4.38
C SER A 181 27.49 -47.88 -4.45
N GLY A 182 26.20 -47.97 -4.14
CA GLY A 182 25.44 -49.23 -4.23
C GLY A 182 25.58 -50.16 -3.04
N SER A 183 26.47 -49.83 -2.08
CA SER A 183 26.80 -50.73 -0.95
C SER A 183 26.64 -50.09 0.42
N SER A 184 26.70 -48.77 0.53
CA SER A 184 26.46 -48.09 1.81
C SER A 184 26.03 -46.63 1.64
N ALA A 185 25.33 -46.11 2.64
CA ALA A 185 24.93 -44.71 2.69
C ALA A 185 26.13 -43.79 2.98
N PRO A 186 26.05 -42.49 2.62
CA PRO A 186 27.09 -41.54 3.00
C PRO A 186 27.19 -41.41 4.52
N ASN A 187 28.40 -41.34 5.06
CA ASN A 187 28.60 -41.11 6.48
C ASN A 187 28.03 -39.74 6.91
N ILE A 188 27.09 -39.76 7.86
CA ILE A 188 26.44 -38.54 8.35
C ILE A 188 27.40 -37.59 9.07
N GLY A 189 28.45 -38.10 9.73
CA GLY A 189 29.47 -37.29 10.40
C GLY A 189 30.29 -36.45 9.42
N ASP A 190 30.67 -37.05 8.28
CA ASP A 190 31.40 -36.37 7.21
C ASP A 190 30.53 -35.30 6.54
N MET A 191 29.26 -35.61 6.26
CA MET A 191 28.29 -34.64 5.73
C MET A 191 28.10 -33.44 6.68
N LYS A 192 27.95 -33.70 7.99
CA LYS A 192 27.88 -32.63 9.00
C LYS A 192 29.16 -31.81 9.06
N THR A 193 30.31 -32.43 8.83
CA THR A 193 31.61 -31.74 8.81
C THR A 193 31.75 -30.85 7.58
N ALA A 194 31.32 -31.32 6.41
CA ALA A 194 31.24 -30.52 5.19
C ALA A 194 30.34 -29.29 5.40
N LEU A 195 29.14 -29.48 5.95
CA LEU A 195 28.21 -28.38 6.27
C LEU A 195 28.81 -27.34 7.24
N LYS A 196 29.56 -27.79 8.25
CA LYS A 196 30.23 -26.89 9.22
C LYS A 196 31.41 -26.13 8.62
N ALA A 197 31.97 -26.60 7.50
CA ALA A 197 33.08 -25.93 6.83
C ALA A 197 32.65 -24.71 6.01
N CYS A 198 31.35 -24.54 5.75
CA CYS A 198 30.83 -23.38 5.05
C CYS A 198 31.28 -22.07 5.75
N PRO A 199 31.80 -21.09 5.00
CA PRO A 199 32.30 -19.85 5.58
C PRO A 199 31.16 -19.07 6.23
N LYS A 200 31.40 -18.56 7.45
CA LYS A 200 30.45 -17.72 8.14
C LYS A 200 30.43 -16.34 7.49
N ARG A 201 29.25 -15.87 7.08
CA ARG A 201 29.04 -14.48 6.64
C ARG A 201 28.69 -13.59 7.83
N ARG A 202 29.00 -12.30 7.73
CA ARG A 202 28.59 -11.30 8.74
C ARG A 202 27.08 -11.32 8.87
N LYS A 203 26.57 -11.25 10.11
CA LYS A 203 25.14 -11.17 10.37
C LYS A 203 24.62 -9.81 9.89
N ALA A 204 23.84 -9.83 8.82
CA ALA A 204 23.00 -8.73 8.38
C ALA A 204 21.57 -9.27 8.19
N ALA A 205 20.58 -8.37 8.15
CA ALA A 205 19.24 -8.78 7.73
C ALA A 205 19.31 -9.22 6.26
N ALA A 206 19.03 -10.49 6.00
CA ALA A 206 19.01 -11.02 4.64
C ALA A 206 17.88 -10.35 3.85
N ARG A 207 18.20 -9.93 2.63
CA ARG A 207 17.29 -9.32 1.66
C ARG A 207 16.92 -10.30 0.55
N SER A 208 15.88 -9.98 -0.20
CA SER A 208 15.50 -10.73 -1.40
C SER A 208 16.67 -10.85 -2.39
N ALA A 209 17.44 -9.77 -2.55
CA ALA A 209 18.62 -9.71 -3.40
C ALA A 209 19.74 -10.67 -2.95
N ASP A 210 19.92 -10.88 -1.64
CA ASP A 210 20.95 -11.80 -1.12
C ASP A 210 20.61 -13.25 -1.49
N LEU A 211 19.33 -13.62 -1.39
CA LEU A 211 18.84 -14.95 -1.77
C LEU A 211 18.93 -15.18 -3.27
N THR A 212 18.57 -14.16 -4.06
CA THR A 212 18.65 -14.19 -5.52
C THR A 212 20.10 -14.38 -5.97
N ALA A 213 21.02 -13.55 -5.46
CA ALA A 213 22.44 -13.65 -5.79
C ALA A 213 23.06 -15.00 -5.38
N ALA A 214 22.62 -15.59 -4.26
CA ALA A 214 23.09 -16.90 -3.83
C ALA A 214 22.63 -18.01 -4.81
N VAL A 215 21.38 -17.96 -5.27
CA VAL A 215 20.86 -18.90 -6.27
C VAL A 215 21.57 -18.71 -7.61
N ASP A 216 21.68 -17.47 -8.09
CA ASP A 216 22.33 -17.15 -9.37
C ASP A 216 23.81 -17.59 -9.37
N GLY A 217 24.49 -17.48 -8.23
CA GLY A 217 25.85 -17.99 -8.05
C GLY A 217 25.96 -19.51 -8.24
N VAL A 218 24.94 -20.28 -7.85
CA VAL A 218 24.92 -21.73 -8.14
C VAL A 218 24.50 -22.00 -9.58
N LEU A 219 23.48 -21.31 -10.09
CA LEU A 219 23.01 -21.51 -11.47
C LEU A 219 24.10 -21.21 -12.50
N SER A 220 24.93 -20.20 -12.25
CA SER A 220 26.08 -19.85 -13.11
C SER A 220 27.22 -20.87 -13.06
N SER A 221 27.22 -21.80 -12.09
CA SER A 221 28.18 -22.91 -12.00
C SER A 221 27.72 -24.20 -12.67
N ILE A 222 26.53 -24.21 -13.29
CA ILE A 222 26.03 -25.40 -13.95
C ILE A 222 26.80 -25.59 -15.26
N GLU A 223 27.41 -26.76 -15.42
CA GLU A 223 28.01 -27.20 -16.67
C GLU A 223 26.98 -28.03 -17.45
N ALA A 224 26.69 -27.63 -18.70
CA ALA A 224 25.80 -28.39 -19.57
C ALA A 224 26.56 -29.56 -20.21
N GLY A 225 26.00 -30.77 -20.12
CA GLY A 225 26.40 -31.92 -20.92
C GLY A 225 25.46 -32.15 -22.11
N ASP A 226 25.53 -33.35 -22.70
CA ASP A 226 24.78 -33.68 -23.92
C ASP A 226 23.25 -33.60 -23.73
N THR A 227 22.75 -34.07 -22.59
CA THR A 227 21.30 -34.08 -22.27
C THR A 227 20.98 -33.38 -20.95
N ASP A 228 21.89 -33.47 -19.99
CA ASP A 228 21.70 -33.05 -18.61
C ASP A 228 22.67 -31.92 -18.22
N GLY A 229 22.38 -31.29 -17.08
CA GLY A 229 23.24 -30.26 -16.50
C GLY A 229 23.87 -30.77 -15.21
N TYR A 230 25.02 -30.25 -14.84
CA TYR A 230 25.79 -30.73 -13.71
C TYR A 230 26.26 -29.58 -12.84
N ILE A 231 25.99 -29.66 -11.55
CA ILE A 231 26.67 -28.83 -10.55
C ILE A 231 27.88 -29.62 -10.05
N GLY A 232 29.06 -29.00 -10.04
CA GLY A 232 30.31 -29.67 -9.65
C GLY A 232 31.03 -30.30 -10.84
N HIS A 233 31.99 -31.18 -10.57
CA HIS A 233 32.88 -31.70 -11.61
C HIS A 233 32.28 -32.95 -12.26
N PHE A 234 31.88 -32.83 -13.52
CA PHE A 234 31.41 -33.94 -14.36
C PHE A 234 32.46 -34.24 -15.45
N VAL A 235 32.64 -35.53 -15.75
CA VAL A 235 33.53 -36.01 -16.81
C VAL A 235 32.75 -36.88 -17.79
N THR A 236 32.11 -37.94 -17.30
CA THR A 236 31.28 -38.84 -18.12
C THR A 236 30.38 -39.73 -17.24
N ALA A 237 29.41 -40.41 -17.85
CA ALA A 237 28.53 -41.43 -17.29
C ALA A 237 27.63 -41.03 -16.10
N GLY A 238 28.15 -40.39 -15.04
CA GLY A 238 27.35 -40.00 -13.88
C GLY A 238 28.15 -39.45 -12.69
N CYS A 239 27.43 -39.13 -11.62
CA CYS A 239 27.92 -38.49 -10.40
C CYS A 239 28.18 -39.51 -9.27
N ASN A 240 29.02 -40.51 -9.54
CA ASN A 240 29.28 -41.61 -8.60
C ASN A 240 30.47 -41.36 -7.64
N GLY A 241 31.13 -40.20 -7.72
CA GLY A 241 32.27 -39.83 -6.87
C GLY A 241 33.64 -40.35 -7.33
N SER A 242 33.71 -41.03 -8.48
CA SER A 242 34.99 -41.41 -9.10
C SER A 242 35.59 -40.23 -9.88
N LYS A 243 36.91 -40.24 -10.10
CA LYS A 243 37.58 -39.23 -10.93
C LYS A 243 37.27 -39.38 -12.42
N GLY A 244 37.03 -40.61 -12.86
CA GLY A 244 36.72 -40.91 -14.25
C GLY A 244 35.33 -40.44 -14.68
N ASN A 245 34.37 -40.38 -13.74
CA ASN A 245 32.97 -40.05 -14.06
C ASN A 245 32.54 -38.68 -13.52
N GLY A 246 32.66 -38.44 -12.22
CA GLY A 246 32.29 -37.15 -11.66
C GLY A 246 31.96 -37.14 -10.18
N ILE A 247 32.17 -35.98 -9.58
CA ILE A 247 31.70 -35.61 -8.24
C ILE A 247 30.81 -34.38 -8.38
N CYS A 248 29.55 -34.67 -8.66
CA CYS A 248 28.59 -33.70 -9.17
C CYS A 248 27.18 -33.96 -8.63
N VAL A 249 26.26 -33.08 -8.99
CA VAL A 249 24.81 -33.29 -8.90
C VAL A 249 24.25 -33.14 -10.31
N LYS A 250 23.55 -34.17 -10.79
CA LYS A 250 22.91 -34.19 -12.10
C LYS A 250 21.55 -33.49 -12.07
N ILE A 251 21.26 -32.69 -13.08
CA ILE A 251 19.99 -32.01 -13.33
C ILE A 251 19.45 -32.53 -14.67
N THR A 252 18.52 -33.47 -14.59
CA THR A 252 18.03 -34.21 -15.76
C THR A 252 17.27 -33.30 -16.75
N GLY A 253 17.59 -33.41 -18.04
CA GLY A 253 16.93 -32.70 -19.12
C GLY A 253 17.26 -31.21 -19.22
N TYR A 254 18.31 -30.76 -18.53
CA TYR A 254 18.73 -29.36 -18.51
C TYR A 254 19.02 -28.83 -19.91
N THR A 255 19.75 -29.56 -20.76
CA THR A 255 20.16 -29.07 -22.08
C THR A 255 18.96 -28.82 -23.00
N ALA A 256 17.90 -29.62 -22.87
CA ALA A 256 16.67 -29.44 -23.63
C ALA A 256 15.81 -28.27 -23.11
N ASN A 257 15.72 -28.09 -21.80
CA ASN A 257 14.95 -27.00 -21.19
C ASN A 257 15.52 -26.62 -19.80
N PRO A 258 16.49 -25.70 -19.74
CA PRO A 258 17.14 -25.33 -18.48
C PRO A 258 16.15 -24.82 -17.43
N THR A 259 15.20 -23.98 -17.85
CA THR A 259 14.20 -23.37 -16.97
C THR A 259 13.31 -24.42 -16.31
N ALA A 260 12.76 -25.35 -17.09
CA ALA A 260 11.90 -26.41 -16.57
C ALA A 260 12.68 -27.41 -15.71
N ALA A 261 13.95 -27.66 -16.02
CA ALA A 261 14.81 -28.54 -15.24
C ALA A 261 15.17 -27.92 -13.89
N ILE A 262 15.59 -26.65 -13.85
CA ILE A 262 15.89 -25.91 -12.61
C ILE A 262 14.66 -25.82 -11.71
N ALA A 263 13.47 -25.57 -12.27
CA ALA A 263 12.23 -25.49 -11.49
C ALA A 263 11.90 -26.77 -10.72
N LYS A 264 12.45 -27.92 -11.13
CA LYS A 264 12.28 -29.21 -10.46
C LYS A 264 13.27 -29.44 -9.32
N VAL A 265 14.28 -28.59 -9.16
CA VAL A 265 15.28 -28.67 -8.09
C VAL A 265 14.71 -28.05 -6.81
N PRO A 266 14.29 -28.84 -5.80
CA PRO A 266 13.41 -28.34 -4.75
C PRO A 266 14.02 -27.21 -3.90
N TRP A 267 15.29 -27.31 -3.53
CA TRP A 267 15.94 -26.30 -2.71
C TRP A 267 16.18 -24.98 -3.46
N ILE A 268 16.45 -25.02 -4.77
CA ILE A 268 16.59 -23.82 -5.60
C ILE A 268 15.23 -23.12 -5.70
N HIS A 269 14.20 -23.87 -6.11
CA HIS A 269 12.84 -23.38 -6.25
C HIS A 269 12.33 -22.73 -4.96
N ASN A 270 12.48 -23.42 -3.82
CA ASN A 270 12.01 -22.91 -2.52
C ASN A 270 12.72 -21.61 -2.09
N ILE A 271 14.01 -21.45 -2.43
CA ILE A 271 14.75 -20.21 -2.14
C ILE A 271 14.31 -19.08 -3.08
N GLN A 272 14.04 -19.35 -4.35
CA GLN A 272 13.52 -18.38 -5.31
C GLN A 272 12.11 -17.88 -4.95
N GLU A 273 11.23 -18.79 -4.53
CA GLU A 273 9.90 -18.41 -4.01
C GLU A 273 10.00 -17.52 -2.77
N LEU A 274 10.91 -17.86 -1.85
CA LEU A 274 11.16 -17.06 -0.67
C LEU A 274 11.69 -15.66 -1.04
N ALA A 275 12.63 -15.58 -1.98
CA ALA A 275 13.15 -14.31 -2.48
C ALA A 275 12.03 -13.44 -3.07
N THR A 276 11.10 -14.05 -3.81
CA THR A 276 9.92 -13.38 -4.39
C THR A 276 9.01 -12.81 -3.31
N GLU A 277 8.66 -13.60 -2.29
CA GLU A 277 7.79 -13.14 -1.20
C GLU A 277 8.48 -12.07 -0.33
N LEU A 278 9.79 -12.19 -0.13
CA LEU A 278 10.58 -11.19 0.59
C LEU A 278 10.63 -9.87 -0.19
N ASN A 279 10.80 -9.92 -1.51
CA ASN A 279 10.79 -8.73 -2.37
C ASN A 279 9.45 -7.98 -2.30
N LYS A 280 8.31 -8.70 -2.35
CA LYS A 280 6.98 -8.07 -2.17
C LYS A 280 6.90 -7.31 -0.86
N ARG A 281 7.43 -7.89 0.22
CA ARG A 281 7.46 -7.25 1.54
C ARG A 281 8.40 -6.04 1.59
N GLU A 282 9.56 -6.12 0.95
CA GLU A 282 10.52 -5.01 0.86
C GLU A 282 9.91 -3.82 0.10
N VAL A 283 9.28 -4.08 -1.05
CA VAL A 283 8.58 -3.05 -1.84
C VAL A 283 7.42 -2.44 -1.04
N ALA A 284 6.57 -3.27 -0.42
CA ALA A 284 5.47 -2.78 0.41
C ALA A 284 5.96 -1.95 1.61
N ALA A 285 7.10 -2.31 2.22
CA ALA A 285 7.67 -1.55 3.32
C ALA A 285 8.22 -0.18 2.86
N GLN A 286 8.87 -0.12 1.70
CA GLN A 286 9.34 1.14 1.11
C GLN A 286 8.18 2.06 0.77
N GLU A 287 7.12 1.53 0.16
CA GLU A 287 5.95 2.33 -0.21
C GLU A 287 5.17 2.80 1.03
N ALA A 288 5.00 1.91 2.02
CA ALA A 288 4.42 2.30 3.31
C ALA A 288 5.24 3.41 3.98
N HIS A 289 6.57 3.37 3.89
CA HIS A 289 7.42 4.44 4.43
C HIS A 289 7.15 5.78 3.72
N ARG A 290 7.11 5.78 2.38
CA ARG A 290 6.80 6.96 1.57
C ARG A 290 5.43 7.55 1.89
N LEU A 291 4.40 6.71 1.95
CA LEU A 291 3.03 7.13 2.29
C LEU A 291 2.94 7.67 3.72
N ASN A 292 3.64 7.07 4.68
CA ASN A 292 3.72 7.59 6.05
C ASN A 292 4.41 8.95 6.13
N GLN A 293 5.43 9.21 5.30
CA GLN A 293 6.02 10.56 5.20
C GLN A 293 5.00 11.58 4.67
N MET A 294 4.20 11.22 3.67
CA MET A 294 3.12 12.08 3.18
C MET A 294 2.08 12.36 4.28
N LEU A 295 1.65 11.35 5.04
CA LEU A 295 0.76 11.54 6.20
C LEU A 295 1.36 12.51 7.23
N LYS A 296 2.67 12.44 7.44
CA LYS A 296 3.36 13.35 8.37
C LYS A 296 3.30 14.79 7.86
N LEU A 297 3.54 15.02 6.57
CA LEU A 297 3.45 16.35 5.96
C LEU A 297 2.03 16.92 6.06
N GLU A 298 0.99 16.12 5.79
CA GLU A 298 -0.40 16.56 5.96
C GLU A 298 -0.71 16.94 7.42
N ALA A 299 -0.15 16.21 8.39
CA ALA A 299 -0.29 16.55 9.81
C ALA A 299 0.48 17.81 10.20
N GLU A 300 1.67 18.04 9.64
CA GLU A 300 2.45 19.26 9.83
C GLU A 300 1.74 20.48 9.23
N ALA A 301 1.17 20.34 8.03
CA ALA A 301 0.35 21.38 7.40
C ALA A 301 -0.90 21.72 8.26
N ALA A 302 -1.56 20.72 8.83
CA ALA A 302 -2.68 20.95 9.74
C ALA A 302 -2.25 21.73 10.99
N ASN A 303 -1.08 21.43 11.56
CA ASN A 303 -0.53 22.17 12.69
C ASN A 303 -0.21 23.63 12.33
N ALA A 304 0.29 23.89 11.12
CA ALA A 304 0.52 25.25 10.63
C ALA A 304 -0.78 26.05 10.52
N ILE A 305 -1.84 25.45 9.98
CA ILE A 305 -3.17 26.08 9.91
C ILE A 305 -3.71 26.38 11.31
N ILE A 306 -3.52 25.48 12.28
CA ILE A 306 -3.92 25.71 13.68
C ILE A 306 -3.14 26.89 14.27
N ALA A 307 -1.84 26.98 14.01
CA ALA A 307 -1.01 28.09 14.47
C ALA A 307 -1.44 29.42 13.84
N GLU A 308 -1.67 29.46 12.53
CA GLU A 308 -2.17 30.66 11.84
C GLU A 308 -3.53 31.09 12.37
N ALA A 309 -4.47 30.16 12.55
CA ALA A 309 -5.78 30.45 13.10
C ALA A 309 -5.72 30.98 14.53
N LYS A 310 -4.71 30.60 15.32
CA LYS A 310 -4.51 31.09 16.69
C LYS A 310 -4.08 32.55 16.73
N GLU A 311 -3.28 32.98 15.75
CA GLU A 311 -2.80 34.37 15.63
C GLU A 311 -3.81 35.28 14.90
N ALA A 312 -4.86 34.70 14.31
CA ALA A 312 -5.91 35.47 13.65
C ALA A 312 -6.67 36.35 14.67
N PRO A 313 -6.79 37.67 14.41
CA PRO A 313 -7.51 38.57 15.31
C PRO A 313 -8.99 38.18 15.37
N ASP A 314 -9.57 38.16 16.57
CA ASP A 314 -11.01 37.88 16.78
C ASP A 314 -11.92 38.82 15.98
N MET A 315 -11.42 39.99 15.55
CA MET A 315 -12.13 40.98 14.73
C MET A 315 -12.29 40.63 13.25
N ALA A 316 -11.59 39.61 12.71
CA ALA A 316 -11.82 39.16 11.32
C ALA A 316 -13.19 38.47 11.12
N LEU A 317 -14.00 38.36 12.17
CA LEU A 317 -15.31 37.70 12.16
C LEU A 317 -16.48 38.59 12.58
N SER A 318 -16.37 39.91 12.37
CA SER A 318 -17.56 40.75 12.23
C SER A 318 -18.06 40.72 10.77
N ILE A 319 -18.61 39.57 10.35
CA ILE A 319 -19.88 39.69 9.64
C ILE A 319 -20.89 39.73 10.79
N PRO A 320 -21.66 40.81 10.97
CA PRO A 320 -22.75 40.78 11.93
C PRO A 320 -23.67 39.65 11.49
N ALA A 321 -23.70 38.57 12.26
CA ALA A 321 -24.83 37.66 12.27
C ALA A 321 -26.01 38.49 12.76
N THR A 322 -26.73 39.14 11.85
CA THR A 322 -27.94 39.90 12.12
C THR A 322 -27.74 40.92 13.25
N SER A 323 -27.58 42.19 12.87
CA SER A 323 -28.32 43.19 13.63
C SER A 323 -29.73 42.63 13.76
N THR A 324 -30.18 42.40 14.99
CA THR A 324 -31.60 42.33 15.32
C THR A 324 -32.19 43.66 14.88
N VAL A 325 -32.47 43.80 13.58
CA VAL A 325 -33.53 44.69 13.14
C VAL A 325 -34.75 44.00 13.70
N ALA A 326 -35.30 44.63 14.74
CA ALA A 326 -36.59 44.28 15.28
C ALA A 326 -37.49 43.89 14.11
N LYS A 327 -38.08 42.70 14.18
CA LYS A 327 -39.33 42.43 13.48
C LYS A 327 -40.35 43.42 14.08
N ASP A 328 -40.34 44.64 13.58
CA ASP A 328 -41.58 45.40 13.51
C ASP A 328 -42.34 44.78 12.34
N GLU A 329 -43.35 44.00 12.70
CA GLU A 329 -44.46 43.67 11.81
C GLU A 329 -45.07 44.98 11.29
N ALA A 330 -44.63 45.44 10.11
CA ALA A 330 -45.38 46.41 9.34
C ALA A 330 -46.30 45.65 8.37
N ALA A 331 -47.53 45.45 8.82
CA ALA A 331 -48.69 45.08 7.99
C ALA A 331 -48.71 45.82 6.63
N PRO A 332 -49.35 45.27 5.58
CA PRO A 332 -49.38 45.90 4.25
C PRO A 332 -50.00 47.30 4.33
N GLN A 333 -49.16 48.33 4.25
CA GLN A 333 -49.61 49.72 4.30
C GLN A 333 -50.22 50.10 2.94
N ASN A 334 -51.42 50.69 2.97
CA ASN A 334 -52.14 51.22 1.81
C ASN A 334 -51.34 52.36 1.14
N CYS A 335 -50.43 52.02 0.21
CA CYS A 335 -49.61 52.98 -0.53
C CYS A 335 -50.41 54.09 -1.22
N THR A 336 -51.68 53.83 -1.56
CA THR A 336 -52.59 54.75 -2.27
C THR A 336 -53.01 56.00 -1.49
N LYS A 337 -52.71 56.12 -0.18
CA LYS A 337 -53.03 57.32 0.61
C LYS A 337 -51.94 58.41 0.59
N HIS A 338 -50.74 58.11 0.08
CA HIS A 338 -49.63 59.06 0.06
C HIS A 338 -49.68 59.95 -1.19
N LYS A 339 -49.75 61.28 -1.00
CA LYS A 339 -49.87 62.28 -2.07
C LYS A 339 -48.55 62.99 -2.41
N ASN A 340 -47.44 62.63 -1.78
CA ASN A 340 -46.11 63.16 -2.12
C ASN A 340 -45.03 62.06 -2.11
N ASN A 341 -43.90 62.36 -2.76
CA ASN A 341 -42.81 61.41 -2.99
C ASN A 341 -42.12 60.95 -1.69
N GLU A 342 -41.80 61.88 -0.78
CA GLU A 342 -41.08 61.59 0.46
C GLU A 342 -41.83 60.59 1.34
N THR A 343 -43.14 60.81 1.56
CA THR A 343 -43.94 59.90 2.39
C THR A 343 -44.21 58.56 1.71
N CYS A 344 -44.22 58.50 0.38
CA CYS A 344 -44.36 57.26 -0.38
C CYS A 344 -43.12 56.35 -0.26
N VAL A 345 -41.93 56.93 -0.47
CA VAL A 345 -40.67 56.17 -0.47
C VAL A 345 -40.31 55.73 0.94
N GLN A 346 -40.54 56.58 1.97
CA GLN A 346 -40.34 56.21 3.37
C GLN A 346 -41.18 54.99 3.79
N LYS A 347 -42.36 54.79 3.20
CA LYS A 347 -43.26 53.67 3.51
C LYS A 347 -43.02 52.43 2.65
N GLY A 348 -41.92 52.40 1.88
CA GLY A 348 -41.51 51.23 1.11
C GLY A 348 -42.27 51.03 -0.21
N CYS A 349 -43.09 52.00 -0.62
CA CYS A 349 -43.88 52.00 -1.86
C CYS A 349 -43.09 52.59 -3.04
N ARG A 350 -43.63 52.51 -4.26
CA ARG A 350 -43.06 53.06 -5.50
C ARG A 350 -43.85 54.29 -5.94
N TRP A 351 -43.15 55.39 -6.21
CA TRP A 351 -43.72 56.61 -6.76
C TRP A 351 -43.67 56.53 -8.29
N GLU A 352 -44.83 56.51 -8.94
CA GLU A 352 -44.95 56.32 -10.39
C GLU A 352 -45.78 57.41 -11.04
N GLU A 353 -45.44 57.74 -12.29
CA GLU A 353 -46.24 58.62 -13.13
C GLU A 353 -47.56 57.92 -13.52
N LYS A 354 -48.66 58.67 -13.46
CA LYS A 354 -49.96 58.13 -13.83
C LYS A 354 -50.09 58.17 -15.35
N GLY A 355 -49.83 57.04 -16.01
CA GLY A 355 -50.24 56.81 -17.40
C GLY A 355 -49.62 57.75 -18.43
N GLY A 356 -48.31 57.65 -18.65
CA GLY A 356 -47.69 57.84 -19.97
C GLY A 356 -47.75 59.19 -20.69
N LYS A 357 -48.37 60.27 -20.16
CA LYS A 357 -48.23 61.64 -20.69
C LYS A 357 -48.40 62.74 -19.59
N SER A 358 -47.38 63.58 -19.46
CA SER A 358 -47.25 64.85 -18.69
C SER A 358 -46.87 64.81 -17.19
N ASP A 359 -46.04 65.79 -16.80
CA ASP A 359 -45.21 65.88 -15.57
C ASP A 359 -45.96 66.28 -14.27
N THR A 360 -47.29 66.33 -14.26
CA THR A 360 -48.03 66.96 -13.15
C THR A 360 -48.95 66.05 -12.33
N GLU A 361 -49.00 64.73 -12.58
CA GLU A 361 -49.70 63.78 -11.68
C GLU A 361 -48.91 62.48 -11.44
N ARG A 362 -48.23 62.40 -10.28
CA ARG A 362 -47.54 61.19 -9.80
C ARG A 362 -48.31 60.54 -8.63
N THR A 363 -48.28 59.20 -8.53
CA THR A 363 -49.05 58.41 -7.54
C THR A 363 -48.18 57.36 -6.85
N CYS A 364 -48.51 57.03 -5.60
CA CYS A 364 -47.80 56.03 -4.82
C CYS A 364 -48.47 54.64 -4.90
N LYS A 365 -47.73 53.60 -5.30
CA LYS A 365 -48.21 52.22 -5.44
C LYS A 365 -47.33 51.20 -4.69
N PRO A 366 -47.86 50.02 -4.31
CA PRO A 366 -47.06 48.95 -3.70
C PRO A 366 -45.99 48.43 -4.67
N LYS A 367 -44.81 48.07 -4.14
CA LYS A 367 -43.80 47.36 -4.94
C LYS A 367 -44.32 45.95 -5.24
N LYS A 368 -44.34 45.54 -6.52
CA LYS A 368 -44.62 44.14 -6.89
C LYS A 368 -43.51 43.27 -6.31
N GLY A 369 -43.86 42.33 -5.45
CA GLY A 369 -42.92 41.31 -4.95
C GLY A 369 -42.70 40.23 -6.01
N GLU A 370 -41.46 39.83 -6.24
CA GLU A 370 -41.16 38.65 -7.06
C GLU A 370 -41.06 37.42 -6.14
N GLY A 371 -42.18 36.70 -6.09
CA GLY A 371 -42.33 35.34 -5.63
C GLY A 371 -43.56 34.75 -6.31
N GLU A 372 -43.33 33.88 -7.29
CA GLU A 372 -44.26 32.91 -7.94
C GLU A 372 -45.42 33.49 -8.79
N THR A 373 -45.86 32.95 -9.93
CA THR A 373 -45.52 31.82 -10.81
C THR A 373 -46.25 32.09 -12.14
N ASN A 374 -45.67 31.71 -13.30
CA ASN A 374 -46.33 30.86 -14.30
C ASN A 374 -45.50 30.64 -15.56
N SER A 375 -45.50 29.37 -15.98
CA SER A 375 -45.15 28.78 -17.27
C SER A 375 -45.15 29.72 -18.49
N GLY A 376 -44.08 29.65 -19.29
CA GLY A 376 -44.04 30.23 -20.63
C GLY A 376 -42.64 30.22 -21.24
N THR A 377 -42.42 29.26 -22.14
CA THR A 377 -41.24 29.04 -22.98
C THR A 377 -40.69 30.33 -23.64
N GLY A 378 -39.39 30.64 -23.46
CA GLY A 378 -38.74 31.74 -24.18
C GLY A 378 -37.33 32.13 -23.69
N GLU A 379 -36.31 31.61 -24.38
CA GLU A 379 -35.05 32.26 -24.76
C GLU A 379 -34.07 32.81 -23.70
N SER A 380 -32.88 32.18 -23.60
CA SER A 380 -31.76 32.60 -22.74
C SER A 380 -30.55 33.03 -23.58
N THR A 381 -30.58 34.22 -24.17
CA THR A 381 -29.46 34.76 -24.96
C THR A 381 -28.56 35.73 -24.18
N SER A 382 -28.97 36.20 -23.00
CA SER A 382 -28.25 37.26 -22.26
C SER A 382 -27.01 36.82 -21.48
N LYS A 383 -26.78 35.52 -21.27
CA LYS A 383 -25.62 35.03 -20.48
C LYS A 383 -24.33 34.85 -21.30
N CYS A 384 -24.43 34.78 -22.62
CA CYS A 384 -23.30 34.49 -23.50
C CYS A 384 -22.67 35.74 -24.14
N THR A 385 -23.37 36.88 -24.10
CA THR A 385 -22.96 38.14 -24.78
C THR A 385 -21.87 38.94 -24.06
N SER A 386 -21.48 38.55 -22.84
CA SER A 386 -20.55 39.30 -21.98
C SER A 386 -19.22 38.57 -21.71
N LEU A 387 -18.93 37.52 -22.47
CA LEU A 387 -17.77 36.65 -22.27
C LEU A 387 -16.72 36.96 -23.34
N ASP A 388 -15.53 37.32 -22.88
CA ASP A 388 -14.41 37.86 -23.65
C ASP A 388 -13.35 36.79 -24.00
N THR A 389 -13.52 35.56 -23.54
CA THR A 389 -12.61 34.44 -23.86
C THR A 389 -13.37 33.13 -24.08
N GLU A 390 -12.79 32.26 -24.91
CA GLU A 390 -13.34 30.93 -25.18
C GLU A 390 -13.49 30.09 -23.90
N ASP A 391 -12.50 30.12 -23.00
CA ASP A 391 -12.54 29.40 -21.72
C ASP A 391 -13.73 29.82 -20.84
N LYS A 392 -14.02 31.13 -20.79
CA LYS A 392 -15.17 31.65 -20.04
C LYS A 392 -16.50 31.22 -20.68
N CYS A 393 -16.54 31.06 -22.00
CA CYS A 393 -17.69 30.59 -22.76
C CYS A 393 -18.02 29.11 -22.47
N GLN A 394 -17.00 28.27 -22.31
CA GLN A 394 -17.15 26.83 -22.08
C GLN A 394 -17.58 26.46 -20.64
N VAL A 395 -17.33 27.32 -19.65
CA VAL A 395 -17.65 27.05 -18.22
C VAL A 395 -19.01 27.60 -17.78
N VAL A 396 -19.79 28.19 -18.68
CA VAL A 396 -21.14 28.72 -18.36
C VAL A 396 -22.06 27.57 -17.97
N GLN A 397 -22.56 27.63 -16.74
CA GLN A 397 -23.47 26.62 -16.20
C GLN A 397 -24.92 26.89 -16.63
N GLY A 398 -25.57 25.87 -17.21
CA GLY A 398 -26.92 25.95 -17.73
C GLY A 398 -27.30 24.70 -18.54
N LYS A 399 -28.55 24.65 -19.01
CA LYS A 399 -29.01 23.57 -19.89
C LYS A 399 -28.44 23.81 -21.29
N THR A 400 -27.68 22.85 -21.82
CA THR A 400 -27.14 22.94 -23.18
C THR A 400 -28.28 22.84 -24.20
N HIS A 401 -28.11 23.51 -25.35
CA HIS A 401 -29.06 23.35 -26.45
C HIS A 401 -28.92 21.94 -27.05
N PRO A 402 -30.02 21.31 -27.52
CA PRO A 402 -29.97 19.97 -28.09
C PRO A 402 -28.89 19.85 -29.19
N GLY A 403 -27.96 18.92 -29.04
CA GLY A 403 -26.84 18.71 -29.97
C GLY A 403 -25.62 19.61 -29.76
N LYS A 404 -25.56 20.42 -28.70
CA LYS A 404 -24.40 21.26 -28.35
C LYS A 404 -23.75 20.79 -27.05
N LYS A 405 -22.41 20.80 -27.02
CA LYS A 405 -21.60 20.37 -25.87
C LYS A 405 -21.54 21.42 -24.75
N TYR A 406 -21.71 22.71 -25.09
CA TYR A 406 -21.62 23.83 -24.17
C TYR A 406 -22.87 24.72 -24.24
N VAL A 407 -23.11 25.51 -23.19
CA VAL A 407 -24.26 26.41 -23.06
C VAL A 407 -24.11 27.64 -23.95
N CYS A 408 -22.88 28.15 -24.07
CA CYS A 408 -22.50 29.23 -24.97
C CYS A 408 -21.52 28.70 -26.03
N GLY A 409 -21.60 29.24 -27.26
CA GLY A 409 -20.68 28.91 -28.35
C GLY A 409 -19.80 30.10 -28.67
N TRP A 410 -18.49 29.88 -28.80
CA TRP A 410 -17.53 30.91 -29.21
C TRP A 410 -17.56 31.09 -30.73
N ILE A 411 -17.61 32.33 -31.20
CA ILE A 411 -17.52 32.68 -32.61
C ILE A 411 -16.29 33.58 -32.74
N GLU A 412 -15.27 33.12 -33.46
CA GLU A 412 -14.15 33.96 -33.85
C GLU A 412 -14.60 34.89 -34.98
N GLU A 413 -14.54 36.20 -34.78
CA GLU A 413 -14.70 37.16 -35.88
C GLU A 413 -13.55 36.95 -36.87
N LYS A 414 -13.87 36.76 -38.15
CA LYS A 414 -12.90 36.61 -39.25
C LYS A 414 -12.39 37.95 -39.74
#